data_AF-W6KV16-F1
#
_entry.id   AF-W6KV16-F1
#
_cell.length_a   1.000
_cell.length_b   1.000
_cell.length_c   1.000
_cell.angle_alpha   90.00
_cell.angle_beta   90.00
_cell.angle_gamma   90.00
#
_symmetry.space_group_name_H-M   'P 1'
#
loop_
_entity.id
_entity.type
_entity.pdbx_description
1 polymer ?
#
loop_
_entity_poly.entity_id
_entity_poly.type
_entity_poly.pdbx_seq_one_letter_code
_entity_poly.pdbx_strand_id
1 'polypeptide(L)'
;MRLPVGAFSTIGTIEGVWAAAGNPLTSLSEQELVSCDETNQGCNGGMMGDAIQWLLSARGGKVLTEESYPYTSGDGLTEDCQLDVGKVGAVISGLVEVDANEDAIAAQVAKSGPVSVAVDASTWQLYTGGVLSTCVMEELNHGVLIVGYNDDANPPYWIIKNSWSSAWGEEGYIRIEKGTNQCGVQDYAVSVEVQDGNDDGSGSGPSPSPPPPPPPPGPGKNEFMVKTCYDSRCTLLCSNQTYPTGSCVNFKTGGSAIFRCTGSEVEETIFSQKGCVGTSKSAREPLNKCLERFFSYYENICPSVNTNAN
;
A
#
# COMPACT_ATOMS: atom_id res chain seq x y z
N MET A 1 -14.28 12.20 -7.79
CA MET A 1 -14.63 10.83 -7.34
C MET A 1 -16.06 10.86 -6.80
N ARG A 2 -17.03 10.04 -7.27
CA ARG A 2 -18.44 10.07 -6.82
C ARG A 2 -19.14 8.69 -6.78
N LEU A 3 -18.38 7.60 -6.74
CA LEU A 3 -18.93 6.24 -6.61
C LEU A 3 -17.98 5.40 -5.74
N PRO A 4 -18.45 4.33 -5.07
CA PRO A 4 -17.64 3.48 -4.18
C PRO A 4 -16.67 2.54 -4.93
N VAL A 5 -16.15 2.97 -6.07
CA VAL A 5 -15.36 2.16 -7.02
C VAL A 5 -14.04 1.66 -6.41
N GLY A 6 -13.49 2.41 -5.46
CA GLY A 6 -12.35 1.98 -4.65
C GLY A 6 -12.66 0.74 -3.80
N ALA A 7 -13.89 0.58 -3.29
CA ALA A 7 -14.28 -0.61 -2.54
C ALA A 7 -14.27 -1.86 -3.42
N PHE A 8 -14.91 -1.80 -4.59
CA PHE A 8 -14.92 -2.91 -5.56
C PHE A 8 -13.51 -3.29 -6.05
N SER A 9 -12.65 -2.29 -6.30
CA SER A 9 -11.26 -2.55 -6.66
C SER A 9 -10.51 -3.26 -5.52
N THR A 10 -10.67 -2.77 -4.28
CA THR A 10 -10.02 -3.34 -3.10
C THR A 10 -10.46 -4.78 -2.86
N ILE A 11 -11.77 -5.01 -2.81
CA ILE A 11 -12.35 -6.33 -2.56
C ILE A 11 -11.94 -7.32 -3.66
N GLY A 12 -12.02 -6.94 -4.93
CA GLY A 12 -11.62 -7.80 -6.04
C GLY A 12 -10.14 -8.21 -6.00
N THR A 13 -9.25 -7.33 -5.53
CA THR A 13 -7.84 -7.68 -5.26
C THR A 13 -7.74 -8.73 -4.17
N ILE A 14 -8.45 -8.56 -3.05
CA ILE A 14 -8.42 -9.50 -1.93
C ILE A 14 -8.96 -10.87 -2.35
N GLU A 15 -10.09 -10.92 -3.06
CA GLU A 15 -10.67 -12.17 -3.60
C GLU A 15 -9.67 -12.92 -4.49
N GLY A 16 -9.03 -12.20 -5.41
CA GLY A 16 -8.09 -12.75 -6.38
C GLY A 16 -6.82 -13.27 -5.71
N VAL A 17 -6.21 -12.47 -4.84
CA VAL A 17 -5.00 -12.86 -4.09
C VAL A 17 -5.29 -14.01 -3.13
N TRP A 18 -6.44 -14.00 -2.44
CA TRP A 18 -6.86 -15.08 -1.56
C TRP A 18 -6.99 -16.42 -2.28
N ALA A 19 -7.61 -16.42 -3.47
CA ALA A 19 -7.72 -17.60 -4.31
C ALA A 19 -6.36 -18.04 -4.89
N ALA A 20 -5.51 -17.09 -5.30
CA ALA A 20 -4.16 -17.37 -5.79
C ALA A 20 -3.26 -18.02 -4.72
N ALA A 21 -3.51 -17.73 -3.44
CA ALA A 21 -2.84 -18.39 -2.31
C ALA A 21 -3.34 -19.82 -2.02
N GLY A 22 -4.27 -20.35 -2.83
CA GLY A 22 -4.75 -21.73 -2.74
C GLY A 22 -6.05 -21.91 -1.94
N ASN A 23 -6.69 -20.82 -1.51
CA ASN A 23 -8.00 -20.87 -0.87
C ASN A 23 -9.14 -20.94 -1.91
N PRO A 24 -10.36 -21.34 -1.51
CA PRO A 24 -11.53 -21.24 -2.38
C PRO A 24 -11.81 -19.79 -2.79
N LEU A 25 -12.08 -19.57 -4.08
CA LEU A 25 -12.56 -18.28 -4.57
C LEU A 25 -13.89 -17.95 -3.88
N THR A 26 -13.86 -16.92 -3.03
CA THR A 26 -14.96 -16.54 -2.14
C THR A 26 -15.35 -15.10 -2.46
N SER A 27 -16.65 -14.85 -2.64
CA SER A 27 -17.14 -13.48 -2.84
C SER A 27 -17.12 -12.73 -1.51
N LEU A 28 -16.54 -11.54 -1.51
CA LEU A 28 -16.31 -10.71 -0.34
C LEU A 28 -17.12 -9.40 -0.42
N SER A 29 -17.35 -8.77 0.73
CA SER A 29 -18.32 -7.66 0.86
C SER A 29 -17.70 -6.31 0.56
N GLU A 30 -18.14 -5.65 -0.51
CA GLU A 30 -17.87 -4.22 -0.70
C GLU A 30 -18.63 -3.36 0.31
N GLN A 31 -19.81 -3.80 0.75
CA GLN A 31 -20.63 -3.05 1.70
C GLN A 31 -19.93 -2.83 3.03
N GLU A 32 -19.11 -3.79 3.47
CA GLU A 32 -18.26 -3.63 4.65
C GLU A 32 -17.40 -2.37 4.54
N LEU A 33 -16.72 -2.16 3.40
CA LEU A 33 -15.92 -0.97 3.18
C LEU A 33 -16.81 0.28 3.02
N VAL A 34 -17.87 0.19 2.23
CA VAL A 34 -18.72 1.35 1.92
C VAL A 34 -19.39 1.92 3.17
N SER A 35 -19.86 1.06 4.09
CA SER A 35 -20.59 1.48 5.28
C SER A 35 -19.71 1.68 6.51
N CYS A 36 -18.59 0.96 6.64
CA CYS A 36 -17.83 0.91 7.90
C CYS A 36 -16.45 1.55 7.85
N ASP A 37 -15.87 1.73 6.66
CA ASP A 37 -14.56 2.37 6.54
C ASP A 37 -14.68 3.88 6.74
N GLU A 38 -14.33 4.33 7.94
CA GLU A 38 -14.34 5.75 8.33
C GLU A 38 -13.18 6.56 7.72
N THR A 39 -12.20 5.91 7.08
CA THR A 39 -11.10 6.59 6.39
C THR A 39 -11.50 7.04 4.97
N ASN A 40 -12.48 6.34 4.38
CA ASN A 40 -13.05 6.64 3.08
C ASN A 40 -14.44 7.27 3.21
N GLN A 41 -15.06 7.64 2.08
CA GLN A 41 -16.27 8.48 2.06
C GLN A 41 -17.50 7.73 1.53
N GLY A 42 -17.53 6.40 1.71
CA GLY A 42 -18.60 5.52 1.24
C GLY A 42 -18.90 5.73 -0.26
N CYS A 43 -20.13 6.09 -0.58
CA CYS A 43 -20.54 6.35 -1.97
C CYS A 43 -19.86 7.56 -2.62
N ASN A 44 -19.21 8.45 -1.86
CA ASN A 44 -18.50 9.61 -2.40
C ASN A 44 -17.07 9.31 -2.86
N GLY A 45 -16.62 8.07 -2.73
CA GLY A 45 -15.31 7.61 -3.19
C GLY A 45 -14.34 7.30 -2.06
N GLY A 46 -13.16 6.85 -2.44
CA GLY A 46 -12.13 6.39 -1.52
C GLY A 46 -10.94 5.76 -2.24
N MET A 47 -9.83 5.63 -1.52
CA MET A 47 -8.58 5.07 -2.02
C MET A 47 -8.42 3.63 -1.55
N MET A 48 -7.95 2.75 -2.45
CA MET A 48 -7.82 1.31 -2.16
C MET A 48 -6.81 1.03 -1.04
N GLY A 49 -5.70 1.74 -1.00
CA GLY A 49 -4.70 1.60 0.06
C GLY A 49 -5.23 1.97 1.44
N ASP A 50 -6.10 3.00 1.52
CA ASP A 50 -6.73 3.41 2.78
C ASP A 50 -7.71 2.33 3.27
N ALA A 51 -8.51 1.77 2.35
CA ALA A 51 -9.42 0.68 2.66
C ALA A 51 -8.70 -0.59 3.16
N ILE A 52 -7.59 -0.97 2.51
CA ILE A 52 -6.75 -2.10 2.94
C ILE A 52 -6.17 -1.82 4.34
N GLN A 53 -5.69 -0.61 4.60
CA GLN A 53 -5.15 -0.24 5.92
C GLN A 53 -6.24 -0.22 7.00
N TRP A 54 -7.45 0.24 6.68
CA TRP A 54 -8.58 0.17 7.60
C TRP A 54 -8.91 -1.29 7.95
N LEU A 55 -8.97 -2.19 6.96
CA LEU A 55 -9.16 -3.62 7.21
C LEU A 55 -8.07 -4.19 8.13
N LEU A 56 -6.80 -3.89 7.86
CA LEU A 56 -5.68 -4.37 8.69
C LEU A 56 -5.77 -3.85 10.13
N SER A 57 -6.02 -2.56 10.31
CA SER A 57 -5.94 -1.89 11.61
C SER A 57 -7.21 -2.03 12.45
N ALA A 58 -8.39 -1.86 11.85
CA ALA A 58 -9.68 -1.87 12.55
C ALA A 58 -10.31 -3.27 12.58
N ARG A 59 -10.02 -4.12 11.60
CA ARG A 59 -10.63 -5.46 11.46
C ARG A 59 -9.66 -6.61 11.72
N GLY A 60 -8.38 -6.30 11.99
CA GLY A 60 -7.33 -7.31 12.12
C GLY A 60 -7.16 -8.12 10.85
N GLY A 61 -7.36 -7.48 9.69
CA GLY A 61 -7.27 -8.07 8.36
C GLY A 61 -8.48 -8.89 7.92
N LYS A 62 -9.52 -9.03 8.77
CA LYS A 62 -10.71 -9.82 8.42
C LYS A 62 -11.59 -9.07 7.43
N VAL A 63 -12.03 -9.80 6.41
CA VAL A 63 -12.97 -9.32 5.39
C VAL A 63 -14.19 -10.23 5.37
N LEU A 64 -15.38 -9.65 5.35
CA LEU A 64 -16.65 -10.35 5.39
C LEU A 64 -17.03 -10.89 4.01
N THR A 65 -17.79 -11.98 3.98
CA THR A 65 -18.37 -12.53 2.75
C THR A 65 -19.53 -11.67 2.25
N GLU A 66 -19.66 -11.54 0.93
CA GLU A 66 -20.79 -10.86 0.29
C GLU A 66 -22.13 -11.49 0.70
N GLU A 67 -22.18 -12.83 0.83
CA GLU A 67 -23.39 -13.53 1.28
C GLU A 67 -23.87 -13.07 2.67
N SER A 68 -22.93 -12.75 3.57
CA SER A 68 -23.24 -12.35 4.94
C SER A 68 -23.45 -10.85 5.13
N TYR A 69 -22.89 -10.03 4.23
CA TYR A 69 -23.03 -8.58 4.24
C TYR A 69 -23.16 -8.07 2.79
N PRO A 70 -24.36 -8.20 2.19
CA PRO A 70 -24.55 -7.91 0.77
C PRO A 70 -24.42 -6.43 0.42
N TYR A 71 -24.08 -6.14 -0.83
CA TYR A 71 -24.09 -4.78 -1.37
C TYR A 71 -25.51 -4.21 -1.48
N THR A 72 -25.77 -3.13 -0.75
CA THR A 72 -27.06 -2.41 -0.70
C THR A 72 -26.97 -0.97 -1.22
N SER A 73 -25.75 -0.43 -1.39
CA SER A 73 -25.51 0.94 -1.85
C SER A 73 -25.69 1.19 -3.37
N GLY A 74 -26.49 0.37 -4.05
CA GLY A 74 -26.74 0.48 -5.49
C GLY A 74 -27.53 1.74 -5.92
N ASP A 75 -28.27 2.33 -4.98
CA ASP A 75 -29.01 3.58 -5.18
C ASP A 75 -28.21 4.84 -4.79
N GLY A 76 -26.95 4.65 -4.37
CA GLY A 76 -26.05 5.72 -3.93
C GLY A 76 -26.21 6.11 -2.46
N LEU A 77 -27.02 5.41 -1.67
CA LEU A 77 -27.13 5.60 -0.23
C LEU A 77 -26.17 4.68 0.51
N THR A 78 -25.53 5.20 1.56
CA THR A 78 -24.68 4.42 2.46
C THR A 78 -25.50 4.06 3.70
N GLU A 79 -25.68 2.77 3.94
CA GLU A 79 -26.37 2.27 5.13
C GLU A 79 -25.46 2.30 6.37
N ASP A 80 -26.06 2.19 7.55
CA ASP A 80 -25.32 2.13 8.81
C ASP A 80 -24.40 0.91 8.85
N CYS A 81 -23.22 1.07 9.44
CA CYS A 81 -22.25 0.01 9.60
C CYS A 81 -22.77 -1.14 10.51
N GLN A 82 -22.74 -2.37 10.00
CA GLN A 82 -23.16 -3.57 10.75
C GLN A 82 -22.09 -4.69 10.68
N LEU A 83 -21.01 -4.57 11.46
CA LEU A 83 -19.92 -5.57 11.42
C LEU A 83 -20.24 -6.89 12.16
N ASP A 84 -21.15 -6.85 13.12
CA ASP A 84 -21.43 -7.99 14.02
C ASP A 84 -22.25 -9.11 13.36
N VAL A 85 -22.85 -8.85 12.18
CA VAL A 85 -23.71 -9.80 11.47
C VAL A 85 -22.96 -10.63 10.42
N GLY A 86 -21.74 -10.22 10.07
CA GLY A 86 -20.98 -10.80 8.97
C GLY A 86 -20.21 -12.08 9.31
N LYS A 87 -20.01 -12.93 8.31
CA LYS A 87 -19.09 -14.07 8.33
C LYS A 87 -17.79 -13.68 7.64
N VAL A 88 -16.65 -13.99 8.26
CA VAL A 88 -15.33 -13.76 7.66
C VAL A 88 -15.10 -14.71 6.50
N GLY A 89 -14.76 -14.18 5.33
CA GLY A 89 -14.46 -14.92 4.10
C GLY A 89 -12.98 -14.96 3.75
N ALA A 90 -12.22 -13.93 4.15
CA ALA A 90 -10.77 -13.85 3.92
C ALA A 90 -10.07 -13.10 5.05
N VAL A 91 -8.76 -13.33 5.18
CA VAL A 91 -7.90 -12.60 6.12
C VAL A 91 -6.65 -12.12 5.40
N ILE A 92 -6.48 -10.80 5.33
CA ILE A 92 -5.28 -10.16 4.81
C ILE A 92 -4.26 -9.92 5.93
N SER A 93 -2.97 -9.98 5.60
CA SER A 93 -1.86 -9.77 6.54
C SER A 93 -1.04 -8.51 6.25
N GLY A 94 -1.18 -7.91 5.07
CA GLY A 94 -0.41 -6.74 4.69
C GLY A 94 -0.94 -6.00 3.46
N LEU A 95 -0.51 -4.74 3.34
CA LEU A 95 -0.64 -3.90 2.14
C LEU A 95 0.67 -4.00 1.35
N VAL A 96 0.57 -4.16 0.04
CA VAL A 96 1.70 -4.12 -0.90
C VAL A 96 1.51 -2.92 -1.82
N GLU A 97 2.38 -1.93 -1.70
CA GLU A 97 2.46 -0.84 -2.68
C GLU A 97 3.34 -1.29 -3.85
N VAL A 98 2.86 -1.05 -5.07
CA VAL A 98 3.58 -1.43 -6.29
C VAL A 98 4.21 -0.18 -6.88
N ASP A 99 5.49 -0.28 -7.27
CA ASP A 99 6.21 0.83 -7.90
C ASP A 99 5.44 1.35 -9.12
N ALA A 100 5.50 2.67 -9.35
CA ALA A 100 4.84 3.36 -10.47
C ALA A 100 5.52 3.04 -11.82
N ASN A 101 5.38 1.79 -12.24
CA ASN A 101 6.01 1.19 -13.39
C ASN A 101 5.17 0.01 -13.88
N GLU A 102 4.77 0.03 -15.15
CA GLU A 102 3.94 -1.02 -15.75
C GLU A 102 4.56 -2.43 -15.67
N ASP A 103 5.88 -2.58 -15.72
CA ASP A 103 6.53 -3.88 -15.58
C ASP A 103 6.55 -4.36 -14.12
N ALA A 104 6.64 -3.45 -13.14
CA ALA A 104 6.49 -3.79 -11.73
C ALA A 104 5.07 -4.27 -11.42
N ILE A 105 4.06 -3.62 -12.01
CA ILE A 105 2.66 -4.05 -11.93
C ILE A 105 2.49 -5.42 -12.59
N ALA A 106 3.06 -5.64 -13.77
CA ALA A 106 3.00 -6.93 -14.46
C ALA A 106 3.64 -8.05 -13.64
N ALA A 107 4.78 -7.76 -13.00
CA ALA A 107 5.47 -8.69 -12.12
C ALA A 107 4.63 -9.01 -10.87
N GLN A 108 3.97 -8.01 -10.28
CA GLN A 108 3.08 -8.24 -9.14
C GLN A 108 1.86 -9.09 -9.55
N VAL A 109 1.25 -8.79 -10.71
CA VAL A 109 0.13 -9.58 -11.25
C VAL A 109 0.51 -11.05 -11.45
N ALA A 110 1.69 -11.30 -12.04
CA ALA A 110 2.19 -12.65 -12.26
C ALA A 110 2.56 -13.37 -10.95
N LYS A 111 3.01 -12.65 -9.93
CA LYS A 111 3.46 -13.20 -8.66
C LYS A 111 2.31 -13.57 -7.73
N SER A 112 1.33 -12.68 -7.59
CA SER A 112 0.34 -12.74 -6.50
C SER A 112 -1.11 -12.68 -6.97
N GLY A 113 -1.36 -12.46 -8.25
CA GLY A 113 -2.71 -12.32 -8.80
C GLY A 113 -3.14 -10.86 -8.97
N PRO A 114 -4.45 -10.58 -9.06
CA PRO A 114 -4.97 -9.27 -9.42
C PRO A 114 -4.46 -8.09 -8.58
N VAL A 115 -4.33 -6.91 -9.21
CA VAL A 115 -3.80 -5.68 -8.59
C VAL A 115 -4.80 -4.54 -8.74
N SER A 116 -5.10 -3.85 -7.65
CA SER A 116 -5.92 -2.64 -7.65
C SER A 116 -5.14 -1.49 -8.24
N VAL A 117 -5.74 -0.78 -9.20
CA VAL A 117 -5.15 0.42 -9.79
C VAL A 117 -6.17 1.55 -9.86
N ALA A 118 -5.69 2.79 -9.76
CA ALA A 118 -6.49 3.96 -10.12
C ALA A 118 -6.22 4.34 -11.57
N VAL A 119 -7.26 4.83 -12.25
CA VAL A 119 -7.20 5.26 -13.64
C VAL A 119 -8.02 6.53 -13.85
N ASP A 120 -7.74 7.24 -14.93
CA ASP A 120 -8.66 8.19 -15.53
C ASP A 120 -9.64 7.46 -16.46
N ALA A 121 -10.88 7.26 -16.00
CA ALA A 121 -11.93 6.58 -16.76
C ALA A 121 -12.81 7.54 -17.57
N SER A 122 -12.42 8.81 -17.75
CA SER A 122 -13.25 9.82 -18.43
C SER A 122 -13.64 9.43 -19.85
N THR A 123 -12.80 8.64 -20.53
CA THR A 123 -13.03 8.16 -21.90
C THR A 123 -13.77 6.83 -21.98
N TRP A 124 -14.03 6.16 -20.86
CA TRP A 124 -14.49 4.77 -20.82
C TRP A 124 -15.99 4.60 -21.07
N GLN A 125 -16.79 5.67 -20.94
CA GLN A 125 -18.24 5.61 -21.10
C GLN A 125 -18.69 5.07 -22.47
N LEU A 126 -17.88 5.29 -23.52
CA LEU A 126 -18.17 4.85 -24.89
C LEU A 126 -17.43 3.57 -25.29
N TYR A 127 -16.67 2.97 -24.38
CA TYR A 127 -15.93 1.74 -24.66
C TYR A 127 -16.90 0.57 -24.88
N THR A 128 -16.70 -0.16 -25.97
CA THR A 128 -17.52 -1.31 -26.37
C THR A 128 -16.70 -2.55 -26.70
N GLY A 129 -15.37 -2.45 -26.75
CA GLY A 129 -14.45 -3.55 -27.05
C GLY A 129 -13.19 -3.11 -27.76
N GLY A 130 -12.21 -4.02 -27.84
CA GLY A 130 -10.89 -3.78 -28.45
C GLY A 130 -9.83 -3.31 -27.45
N VAL A 131 -8.63 -2.97 -27.95
CA VAL A 131 -7.57 -2.40 -27.12
C VAL A 131 -7.63 -0.88 -27.23
N LEU A 132 -7.93 -0.20 -26.12
CA LEU A 132 -7.94 1.25 -26.03
C LEU A 132 -6.49 1.77 -25.95
N SER A 133 -6.08 2.53 -26.96
CA SER A 133 -4.73 3.13 -27.07
C SER A 133 -4.72 4.66 -26.97
N THR A 134 -5.90 5.28 -26.86
CA THR A 134 -6.06 6.73 -26.81
C THR A 134 -6.85 7.12 -25.56
N CYS A 135 -6.27 6.85 -24.40
CA CYS A 135 -6.82 7.28 -23.14
C CYS A 135 -6.24 8.65 -22.75
N VAL A 136 -7.13 9.58 -22.45
CA VAL A 136 -6.74 10.88 -21.87
C VAL A 136 -6.42 10.64 -20.40
N MET A 137 -5.26 11.12 -19.93
CA MET A 137 -4.91 11.18 -18.52
C MET A 137 -4.89 12.65 -18.12
N GLU A 138 -5.91 13.07 -17.36
CA GLU A 138 -6.01 14.38 -16.72
C GLU A 138 -6.01 14.24 -15.20
N GLU A 139 -6.84 13.33 -14.67
CA GLU A 139 -6.99 13.11 -13.24
C GLU A 139 -7.43 11.67 -12.94
N LEU A 140 -6.77 11.00 -12.00
CA LEU A 140 -7.20 9.70 -11.49
C LEU A 140 -8.56 9.85 -10.81
N ASN A 141 -9.58 9.19 -11.34
CA ASN A 141 -10.96 9.39 -10.91
C ASN A 141 -11.74 8.10 -10.68
N HIS A 142 -11.15 6.95 -10.98
CA HIS A 142 -11.81 5.65 -10.95
C HIS A 142 -10.87 4.55 -10.46
N GLY A 143 -11.39 3.64 -9.61
CA GLY A 143 -10.66 2.48 -9.09
C GLY A 143 -11.09 1.21 -9.81
N VAL A 144 -10.12 0.44 -10.31
CA VAL A 144 -10.35 -0.77 -11.12
C VAL A 144 -9.35 -1.87 -10.76
N LEU A 145 -9.50 -3.05 -11.35
CA LEU A 145 -8.71 -4.23 -11.02
C LEU A 145 -8.01 -4.78 -12.27
N ILE A 146 -6.69 -4.77 -12.30
CA ILE A 146 -5.92 -5.50 -13.32
C ILE A 146 -5.96 -6.98 -12.96
N VAL A 147 -6.44 -7.82 -13.89
CA VAL A 147 -6.53 -9.28 -13.73
C VAL A 147 -5.55 -10.06 -14.61
N GLY A 148 -4.87 -9.37 -15.53
CA GLY A 148 -3.91 -9.99 -16.43
C GLY A 148 -3.37 -9.01 -17.48
N TYR A 149 -2.49 -9.50 -18.34
CA TYR A 149 -1.92 -8.78 -19.46
C TYR A 149 -1.51 -9.75 -20.57
N ASN A 150 -1.22 -9.21 -21.76
CA ASN A 150 -0.68 -9.96 -22.88
C ASN A 150 0.40 -9.15 -23.59
N ASP A 151 1.67 -9.50 -23.35
CA ASP A 151 2.83 -8.85 -23.98
C ASP A 151 3.08 -9.35 -25.42
N ASP A 152 2.53 -10.50 -25.81
CA ASP A 152 2.70 -11.09 -27.16
C ASP A 152 1.72 -10.50 -28.18
N ALA A 153 0.75 -9.69 -27.73
CA ALA A 153 -0.20 -9.01 -28.60
C ALA A 153 0.41 -7.77 -29.29
N ASN A 154 -0.24 -7.29 -30.36
CA ASN A 154 0.14 -6.07 -31.04
C ASN A 154 -1.07 -5.13 -31.21
N PRO A 155 -1.21 -4.07 -30.41
CA PRO A 155 -0.32 -3.69 -29.30
C PRO A 155 -0.48 -4.61 -28.06
N PRO A 156 0.52 -4.67 -27.16
CA PRO A 156 0.39 -5.27 -25.83
C PRO A 156 -0.75 -4.63 -25.04
N TYR A 157 -1.40 -5.38 -24.14
CA TYR A 157 -2.54 -4.84 -23.38
C TYR A 157 -2.67 -5.39 -21.96
N TRP A 158 -3.25 -4.57 -21.09
CA TRP A 158 -3.82 -4.97 -19.80
C TRP A 158 -5.23 -5.55 -19.97
N ILE A 159 -5.63 -6.46 -19.09
CA ILE A 159 -7.01 -6.93 -18.93
C ILE A 159 -7.51 -6.40 -17.60
N ILE A 160 -8.53 -5.55 -17.63
CA ILE A 160 -9.00 -4.81 -16.45
C ILE A 160 -10.48 -5.11 -16.20
N LYS A 161 -10.80 -5.58 -14.99
CA LYS A 161 -12.17 -5.76 -14.51
C LYS A 161 -12.69 -4.41 -14.02
N ASN A 162 -13.88 -4.03 -14.49
CA ASN A 162 -14.61 -2.84 -14.04
C ASN A 162 -15.81 -3.24 -13.16
N SER A 163 -16.46 -2.26 -12.55
CA SER A 163 -17.64 -2.42 -11.67
C SER A 163 -18.94 -1.90 -12.29
N TRP A 164 -19.02 -1.82 -13.62
CA TRP A 164 -20.16 -1.24 -14.36
C TRP A 164 -21.07 -2.28 -15.03
N SER A 165 -21.31 -3.40 -14.35
CA SER A 165 -22.05 -4.57 -14.88
C SER A 165 -21.36 -5.25 -16.07
N SER A 166 -21.75 -6.49 -16.35
CA SER A 166 -21.28 -7.25 -17.52
C SER A 166 -21.77 -6.69 -18.85
N ALA A 167 -22.83 -5.87 -18.85
CA ALA A 167 -23.36 -5.27 -20.08
C ALA A 167 -22.43 -4.20 -20.69
N TRP A 168 -21.44 -3.71 -19.94
CA TRP A 168 -20.48 -2.72 -20.40
C TRP A 168 -19.18 -3.37 -20.91
N GLY A 169 -18.60 -2.82 -21.98
CA GLY A 169 -17.31 -3.27 -22.50
C GLY A 169 -17.32 -4.72 -22.98
N GLU A 170 -16.26 -5.45 -22.63
CA GLU A 170 -16.09 -6.87 -22.96
C GLU A 170 -16.54 -7.71 -21.77
N GLU A 171 -17.85 -7.90 -21.61
CA GLU A 171 -18.45 -8.63 -20.48
C GLU A 171 -18.07 -8.05 -19.09
N GLY A 172 -18.00 -6.72 -18.99
CA GLY A 172 -17.58 -6.00 -17.78
C GLY A 172 -16.09 -5.69 -17.69
N TYR A 173 -15.32 -6.07 -18.72
CA TYR A 173 -13.87 -5.82 -18.81
C TYR A 173 -13.53 -4.79 -19.88
N ILE A 174 -12.32 -4.24 -19.76
CA ILE A 174 -11.68 -3.40 -20.76
C ILE A 174 -10.24 -3.86 -20.99
N ARG A 175 -9.78 -3.73 -22.23
CA ARG A 175 -8.36 -3.83 -22.56
C ARG A 175 -7.81 -2.45 -22.89
N ILE A 176 -6.73 -2.07 -22.24
CA ILE A 176 -5.99 -0.83 -22.51
C ILE A 176 -4.56 -1.18 -22.93
N GLU A 177 -3.98 -0.40 -23.82
CA GLU A 177 -2.60 -0.63 -24.27
C GLU A 177 -1.62 -0.56 -23.10
N LYS A 178 -0.74 -1.56 -23.01
CA LYS A 178 0.32 -1.67 -22.00
C LYS A 178 1.63 -1.09 -22.55
N GLY A 179 2.36 -0.35 -21.71
CA GLY A 179 3.69 0.21 -22.00
C GLY A 179 3.68 1.70 -22.36
N THR A 180 2.53 2.35 -22.29
CA THR A 180 2.36 3.78 -22.59
C THR A 180 1.63 4.56 -21.49
N ASN A 181 1.48 3.96 -20.30
CA ASN A 181 0.75 4.51 -19.16
C ASN A 181 -0.65 5.04 -19.52
N GLN A 182 -1.40 4.28 -20.32
CA GLN A 182 -2.76 4.65 -20.70
C GLN A 182 -3.61 4.89 -19.45
N CYS A 183 -4.36 5.99 -19.44
CA CYS A 183 -5.24 6.37 -18.33
C CYS A 183 -4.51 6.61 -16.99
N GLY A 184 -3.18 6.75 -16.97
CA GLY A 184 -2.42 6.84 -15.72
C GLY A 184 -2.39 5.52 -14.93
N VAL A 185 -2.58 4.37 -15.60
CA VAL A 185 -2.72 3.05 -14.96
C VAL A 185 -1.58 2.68 -14.01
N GLN A 186 -0.37 3.20 -14.22
CA GLN A 186 0.76 2.92 -13.34
C GLN A 186 0.89 3.90 -12.17
N ASP A 187 0.12 4.99 -12.16
CA ASP A 187 0.35 6.12 -11.25
C ASP A 187 -0.09 5.80 -9.81
N TYR A 188 -0.97 4.81 -9.63
CA TYR A 188 -1.34 4.28 -8.32
C TYR A 188 -1.75 2.82 -8.42
N ALA A 189 -0.95 1.93 -7.81
CA ALA A 189 -1.18 0.49 -7.82
C ALA A 189 -0.89 -0.13 -6.44
N VAL A 190 -1.85 -0.92 -5.93
CA VAL A 190 -1.74 -1.61 -4.64
C VAL A 190 -2.26 -3.04 -4.72
N SER A 191 -1.69 -3.90 -3.89
CA SER A 191 -2.06 -5.31 -3.72
C SER A 191 -2.12 -5.63 -2.21
N VAL A 192 -2.50 -6.85 -1.86
CA VAL A 192 -2.47 -7.34 -0.47
C VAL A 192 -1.54 -8.54 -0.31
N GLU A 193 -1.14 -8.80 0.94
CA GLU A 193 -0.69 -10.10 1.40
C GLU A 193 -1.83 -10.79 2.15
N VAL A 194 -1.90 -12.12 2.07
CA VAL A 194 -2.92 -12.93 2.75
C VAL A 194 -2.28 -13.91 3.73
N GLN A 195 -3.01 -14.25 4.79
CA GLN A 195 -2.53 -15.25 5.75
C GLN A 195 -2.62 -16.66 5.15
N ASP A 196 -1.50 -17.40 5.14
CA ASP A 196 -1.45 -18.77 4.60
C ASP A 196 -2.35 -19.73 5.41
N GLY A 197 -3.21 -20.47 4.71
CA GLY A 197 -4.23 -21.35 5.30
C GLY A 197 -3.73 -22.66 5.93
N ASN A 198 -2.48 -22.75 6.39
CA ASN A 198 -1.88 -24.01 6.87
C ASN A 198 -1.65 -24.07 8.40
N ASP A 199 -2.33 -23.23 9.18
CA ASP A 199 -2.27 -23.29 10.64
C ASP A 199 -3.58 -23.89 11.21
N ASP A 200 -3.71 -25.21 11.10
CA ASP A 200 -4.70 -25.99 11.84
C ASP A 200 -4.21 -26.16 13.29
N GLY A 201 -4.61 -25.23 14.16
CA GLY A 201 -4.10 -25.12 15.51
C GLY A 201 -5.14 -24.65 16.51
N SER A 202 -6.08 -25.53 16.86
CA SER A 202 -6.88 -25.44 18.08
C SER A 202 -6.08 -24.91 19.29
N GLY A 203 -6.41 -23.73 19.80
CA GLY A 203 -5.77 -23.22 21.02
C GLY A 203 -6.27 -21.86 21.54
N SER A 204 -7.32 -21.91 22.37
CA SER A 204 -7.73 -20.91 23.40
C SER A 204 -8.14 -19.49 22.97
N GLY A 205 -9.39 -19.14 23.29
CA GLY A 205 -10.02 -17.85 22.97
C GLY A 205 -9.38 -16.62 23.62
N PRO A 206 -9.78 -15.40 23.21
CA PRO A 206 -9.16 -14.18 23.72
C PRO A 206 -9.61 -13.89 25.15
N SER A 207 -8.64 -14.01 26.06
CA SER A 207 -8.52 -13.23 27.29
C SER A 207 -8.46 -11.73 26.96
N PRO A 208 -8.94 -10.81 27.82
CA PRO A 208 -8.92 -9.37 27.55
C PRO A 208 -7.50 -8.85 27.24
N SER A 209 -7.37 -8.06 26.17
CA SER A 209 -6.11 -7.48 25.72
C SER A 209 -5.50 -6.53 26.77
N PRO A 210 -4.16 -6.57 26.98
CA PRO A 210 -3.45 -5.63 27.85
C PRO A 210 -3.36 -4.22 27.22
N PRO A 211 -3.08 -3.17 28.03
CA PRO A 211 -2.85 -1.82 27.52
C PRO A 211 -1.65 -1.77 26.55
N PRO A 212 -1.62 -0.79 25.62
CA PRO A 212 -0.61 -0.71 24.57
C PRO A 212 0.81 -0.65 25.13
N PRO A 213 1.79 -1.27 24.45
CA PRO A 213 3.17 -1.27 24.91
C PRO A 213 3.78 0.15 24.87
N PRO A 214 4.75 0.45 25.75
CA PRO A 214 5.50 1.70 25.69
C PRO A 214 6.21 1.85 24.34
N PRO A 215 6.48 3.10 23.89
CA PRO A 215 7.15 3.35 22.61
C PRO A 215 8.49 2.61 22.53
N PRO A 216 8.93 2.21 21.31
CA PRO A 216 10.19 1.48 21.13
C PRO A 216 11.35 2.25 21.77
N PRO A 217 12.30 1.57 22.44
CA PRO A 217 13.46 2.24 23.01
C PRO A 217 14.25 2.98 21.91
N GLY A 218 14.66 4.21 22.22
CA GLY A 218 15.52 5.01 21.33
C GLY A 218 16.90 4.37 21.10
N PRO A 219 17.72 4.95 20.20
CA PRO A 219 19.02 4.38 19.85
C PRO A 219 19.95 4.29 21.07
N GLY A 220 20.81 3.27 21.10
CA GLY A 220 21.82 3.12 22.14
C GLY A 220 22.84 4.26 22.16
N LYS A 221 23.58 4.45 23.26
CA LYS A 221 24.50 5.60 23.48
C LYS A 221 25.47 5.93 22.34
N ASN A 222 25.81 4.96 21.48
CA ASN A 222 26.74 5.11 20.36
C ASN A 222 26.07 4.88 18.99
N GLU A 223 24.74 4.90 18.92
CA GLU A 223 23.98 4.66 17.70
C GLU A 223 23.15 5.89 17.36
N PHE A 224 22.85 6.09 16.07
CA PHE A 224 21.80 7.01 15.67
C PHE A 224 20.76 6.24 14.86
N MET A 225 19.53 6.71 14.90
CA MET A 225 18.38 6.08 14.28
C MET A 225 17.80 7.00 13.23
N VAL A 226 17.59 6.46 12.03
CA VAL A 226 16.75 7.08 11.01
C VAL A 226 15.39 6.44 11.11
N LYS A 227 14.38 7.23 11.44
CA LYS A 227 12.97 6.82 11.45
C LYS A 227 12.32 7.29 10.17
N THR A 228 12.00 6.39 9.26
CA THR A 228 11.37 6.70 7.96
C THR A 228 9.88 6.39 8.04
N CYS A 229 9.02 7.36 7.74
CA CYS A 229 7.57 7.33 7.88
C CYS A 229 6.87 7.76 6.58
N TYR A 230 5.57 7.49 6.52
CA TYR A 230 4.76 7.78 5.33
C TYR A 230 4.11 9.17 5.35
N ASP A 231 3.86 9.74 6.54
CA ASP A 231 3.23 11.05 6.67
C ASP A 231 4.22 12.17 7.02
N SER A 232 3.86 13.39 6.65
CA SER A 232 4.68 14.61 6.86
C SER A 232 4.93 14.99 8.32
N ARG A 233 4.32 14.28 9.27
CA ARG A 233 4.55 14.45 10.72
C ARG A 233 5.43 13.36 11.30
N CYS A 234 5.86 12.38 10.52
CA CYS A 234 6.68 11.25 10.96
C CYS A 234 6.01 10.45 12.09
N THR A 235 4.72 10.18 11.96
CA THR A 235 3.90 9.47 12.95
C THR A 235 3.28 8.18 12.45
N LEU A 236 3.12 8.03 11.13
CA LEU A 236 2.41 6.94 10.48
C LEU A 236 3.37 6.03 9.72
N LEU A 237 3.21 4.71 9.91
CA LEU A 237 3.96 3.64 9.22
C LEU A 237 5.48 3.87 9.23
N CYS A 238 6.00 4.11 10.43
CA CYS A 238 7.41 4.40 10.61
C CYS A 238 8.26 3.12 10.74
N SER A 239 9.38 3.06 10.03
CA SER A 239 10.43 2.05 10.19
C SER A 239 11.69 2.70 10.75
N ASN A 240 12.37 1.98 11.64
CA ASN A 240 13.59 2.47 12.27
C ASN A 240 14.80 1.72 11.73
N GLN A 241 15.83 2.46 11.33
CA GLN A 241 17.12 1.90 10.98
C GLN A 241 18.20 2.54 11.84
N THR A 242 18.95 1.71 12.56
CA THR A 242 20.04 2.16 13.43
C THR A 242 21.39 1.98 12.76
N TYR A 243 22.29 2.92 13.04
CA TYR A 243 23.64 2.95 12.52
C TYR A 243 24.62 3.32 13.63
N PRO A 244 25.82 2.71 13.68
CA PRO A 244 26.84 3.08 14.65
C PRO A 244 27.38 4.48 14.35
N THR A 245 27.55 5.29 15.39
CA THR A 245 28.18 6.61 15.29
C THR A 245 29.71 6.48 15.42
N GLY A 246 30.45 7.36 14.74
CA GLY A 246 31.91 7.38 14.78
C GLY A 246 32.61 6.20 14.10
N SER A 247 31.86 5.26 13.53
CA SER A 247 32.37 4.07 12.85
C SER A 247 32.03 4.08 11.37
N CYS A 248 32.85 3.41 10.56
CA CYS A 248 32.61 3.29 9.13
C CYS A 248 31.52 2.26 8.82
N VAL A 249 30.50 2.67 8.05
CA VAL A 249 29.39 1.82 7.60
C VAL A 249 29.50 1.61 6.09
N ASN A 250 29.57 0.37 5.62
CA ASN A 250 29.58 0.06 4.20
C ASN A 250 28.16 -0.14 3.66
N PHE A 251 27.81 0.53 2.56
CA PHE A 251 26.52 0.32 1.91
C PHE A 251 26.56 -0.90 0.98
N LYS A 252 25.42 -1.58 0.84
CA LYS A 252 25.26 -2.74 -0.06
C LYS A 252 25.47 -2.35 -1.52
N THR A 253 25.02 -1.15 -1.90
CA THR A 253 25.08 -0.58 -3.26
C THR A 253 26.44 0.01 -3.65
N GLY A 254 27.41 0.04 -2.72
CA GLY A 254 28.73 0.66 -2.92
C GLY A 254 28.92 1.93 -2.09
N GLY A 255 30.17 2.34 -1.88
CA GLY A 255 30.51 3.44 -0.98
C GLY A 255 30.40 3.08 0.51
N SER A 256 30.61 4.09 1.36
CA SER A 256 30.50 3.96 2.81
C SER A 256 30.21 5.31 3.46
N ALA A 257 29.81 5.32 4.73
CA ALA A 257 29.57 6.56 5.47
C ALA A 257 30.06 6.49 6.92
N ILE A 258 30.37 7.66 7.49
CA ILE A 258 30.55 7.86 8.92
C ILE A 258 29.50 8.87 9.38
N PHE A 259 28.80 8.52 10.45
CA PHE A 259 27.77 9.35 11.07
C PHE A 259 28.22 9.86 12.42
N ARG A 260 27.93 11.12 12.75
CA ARG A 260 28.21 11.72 14.05
C ARG A 260 27.00 12.48 14.57
N CYS A 261 26.53 12.11 15.75
CA CYS A 261 25.55 12.89 16.48
C CYS A 261 26.21 14.12 17.11
N THR A 262 25.59 15.28 16.93
CA THR A 262 25.88 16.49 17.70
C THR A 262 24.70 16.78 18.65
N GLY A 263 24.73 17.91 19.36
CA GLY A 263 23.62 18.31 20.22
C GLY A 263 22.30 18.62 19.48
N SER A 264 22.35 18.93 18.17
CA SER A 264 21.17 19.38 17.40
C SER A 264 21.08 18.84 15.98
N GLU A 265 22.14 18.22 15.45
CA GLU A 265 22.26 17.76 14.07
C GLU A 265 22.95 16.39 14.02
N VAL A 266 22.69 15.62 12.96
CA VAL A 266 23.55 14.51 12.54
C VAL A 266 24.46 14.98 11.41
N GLU A 267 25.77 14.80 11.58
CA GLU A 267 26.75 14.99 10.52
C GLU A 267 26.96 13.66 9.80
N GLU A 268 26.73 13.64 8.50
CA GLU A 268 27.00 12.49 7.64
C GLU A 268 28.21 12.80 6.75
N THR A 269 29.17 11.89 6.68
CA THR A 269 30.25 11.94 5.69
C THR A 269 30.22 10.69 4.83
N ILE A 270 29.86 10.85 3.57
CA ILE A 270 29.71 9.78 2.58
C ILE A 270 30.99 9.70 1.75
N PHE A 271 31.54 8.50 1.64
CA PHE A 271 32.73 8.17 0.87
C PHE A 271 32.33 7.40 -0.39
N SER A 272 32.98 7.74 -1.50
CA SER A 272 32.77 7.10 -2.81
C SER A 272 33.14 5.61 -2.83
N GLN A 273 33.99 5.13 -1.91
CA GLN A 273 34.43 3.74 -1.82
C GLN A 273 34.06 3.12 -0.47
N LYS A 274 34.10 1.78 -0.39
CA LYS A 274 33.96 1.04 0.87
C LYS A 274 35.17 1.26 1.78
N GLY A 275 34.97 1.17 3.09
CA GLY A 275 36.03 1.34 4.09
C GLY A 275 36.32 2.80 4.45
N CYS A 276 35.45 3.73 4.06
CA CYS A 276 35.54 5.16 4.34
C CYS A 276 36.81 5.80 3.78
N VAL A 277 37.09 5.50 2.51
CA VAL A 277 38.24 5.99 1.76
C VAL A 277 37.82 6.62 0.42
N GLY A 278 38.74 7.35 -0.21
CA GLY A 278 38.49 8.04 -1.47
C GLY A 278 37.81 9.40 -1.26
N THR A 279 37.20 9.93 -2.33
CA THR A 279 36.50 11.23 -2.28
C THR A 279 35.31 11.14 -1.33
N SER A 280 35.16 12.14 -0.47
CA SER A 280 34.08 12.25 0.50
C SER A 280 33.26 13.52 0.32
N LYS A 281 31.97 13.46 0.66
CA LYS A 281 31.07 14.61 0.78
C LYS A 281 30.40 14.57 2.16
N SER A 282 30.34 15.72 2.82
CA SER A 282 29.68 15.84 4.12
C SER A 282 28.39 16.64 4.02
N ALA A 283 27.38 16.23 4.78
CA ALA A 283 26.09 16.91 4.93
C ALA A 283 25.71 16.96 6.42
N ARG A 284 24.83 17.90 6.77
CA ARG A 284 24.28 18.04 8.12
C ARG A 284 22.77 18.07 8.03
N GLU A 285 22.11 17.24 8.82
CA GLU A 285 20.65 17.15 8.87
C GLU A 285 20.17 17.39 10.31
N PRO A 286 19.07 18.13 10.53
CA PRO A 286 18.57 18.40 11.87
C PRO A 286 18.05 17.13 12.56
N LEU A 287 18.17 17.09 13.90
CA LEU A 287 17.57 16.05 14.72
C LEU A 287 16.11 16.38 15.05
N ASN A 288 15.30 15.34 15.28
CA ASN A 288 13.90 15.41 15.71
C ASN A 288 13.03 16.34 14.83
N LYS A 289 13.32 16.36 13.54
CA LYS A 289 12.51 17.03 12.52
C LYS A 289 12.16 16.03 11.44
N CYS A 290 10.89 16.05 11.05
CA CYS A 290 10.41 15.28 9.92
C CYS A 290 10.80 16.00 8.63
N LEU A 291 11.59 15.33 7.79
CA LEU A 291 12.14 15.85 6.55
C LEU A 291 11.64 15.01 5.38
N GLU A 292 11.33 15.65 4.26
CA GLU A 292 10.90 14.97 3.05
C GLU A 292 12.10 14.40 2.29
N ARG A 293 12.00 13.15 1.83
CA ARG A 293 12.99 12.49 0.97
C ARG A 293 12.29 11.68 -0.09
N PHE A 294 12.29 12.20 -1.32
CA PHE A 294 11.58 11.66 -2.47
C PHE A 294 10.09 11.48 -2.16
N PHE A 295 9.64 10.25 -1.88
CA PHE A 295 8.25 9.86 -1.63
C PHE A 295 7.99 9.42 -0.18
N SER A 296 8.92 9.73 0.72
CA SER A 296 8.82 9.37 2.14
C SER A 296 9.22 10.54 3.02
N TYR A 297 8.94 10.43 4.30
CA TYR A 297 9.43 11.36 5.30
C TYR A 297 10.37 10.64 6.25
N TYR A 298 11.37 11.34 6.79
CA TYR A 298 12.30 10.74 7.72
C TYR A 298 12.70 11.69 8.83
N GLU A 299 13.01 11.13 9.99
CA GLU A 299 13.42 11.83 11.19
C GLU A 299 14.72 11.22 11.71
N ASN A 300 15.74 12.07 11.92
CA ASN A 300 17.00 11.65 12.51
C ASN A 300 16.92 11.77 14.04
N ILE A 301 17.22 10.68 14.74
CA ILE A 301 17.13 10.58 16.19
C ILE A 301 18.49 10.13 16.71
N CYS A 302 19.07 10.93 17.60
CA CYS A 302 20.29 10.60 18.33
C CYS A 302 19.97 10.26 19.79
N PRO A 303 20.87 9.57 20.51
CA PRO A 303 20.70 9.31 21.93
C PRO A 303 20.64 10.64 22.65
N SER A 304 19.70 10.78 23.58
CA SER A 304 19.61 11.97 24.40
C SER A 304 20.95 12.21 25.10
N VAL A 305 21.57 13.35 24.80
CA VAL A 305 22.73 13.82 25.56
C VAL A 305 22.20 14.08 26.96
N ASN A 306 22.50 13.18 27.90
CA ASN A 306 22.27 13.44 29.31
C ASN A 306 23.10 14.68 29.68
N THR A 307 22.46 15.85 29.73
CA THR A 307 23.01 17.08 30.33
C THR A 307 22.95 17.03 31.85
N ASN A 308 23.12 15.85 32.45
CA ASN A 308 23.22 15.66 33.90
C ASN A 308 24.33 14.63 34.20
N ALA A 309 25.57 15.10 34.10
CA ALA A 309 26.74 14.54 34.77
C ALA A 309 27.77 15.65 35.04
N ASN A 310 27.35 16.62 35.85
CA ASN A 310 28.08 17.42 36.85
C ASN A 310 27.43 18.78 37.04
#